data_AF-A0A3A1P7V9-F1
#
_entry.id   AF-A0A3A1P7V9-F1
#
_cell.length_a   1.000
_cell.length_b   1.000
_cell.length_c   1.000
_cell.angle_alpha   90.00
_cell.angle_beta   90.00
_cell.angle_gamma   90.00
#
_symmetry.space_group_name_H-M   'P 1'
#
loop_
_entity.id
_entity.type
_entity.pdbx_description
1 polymer ?
#
loop_
_entity_poly.entity_id
_entity_poly.type
_entity_poly.pdbx_seq_one_letter_code
_entity_poly.pdbx_strand_id
1 'polypeptide(L)' 'YSVQVATPNAGAFDAALSAVRGTPGVSASAVTSTAIGGTSVLRVTFAGSLSDFAAALRARGWQVTEGTGALSITR' A
#
# COMPACT_ATOMS: atom_id res chain seq x y z
N TYR A 1 -3.87 3.83 8.42
CA TYR A 1 -2.56 3.13 8.34
C TYR A 1 -1.63 3.84 7.38
N SER A 2 -0.32 3.82 7.66
CA SER A 2 0.71 4.28 6.73
C SER A 2 1.12 3.12 5.82
N VAL A 3 1.23 3.34 4.52
CA VAL A 3 1.67 2.33 3.55
C VAL A 3 2.86 2.90 2.79
N GLN A 4 4.02 2.30 3.00
CA GLN A 4 5.23 2.54 2.24
C GLN A 4 5.23 1.61 1.03
N VAL A 5 5.56 2.13 -0.14
CA VAL A 5 5.54 1.39 -1.39
C VAL A 5 6.88 1.54 -2.06
N ALA A 6 7.57 0.44 -2.36
CA ALA A 6 8.71 0.47 -3.26
C ALA A 6 8.24 0.85 -4.67
N THR A 7 8.70 2.00 -5.17
CA THR A 7 8.27 2.58 -6.45
C THR A 7 9.48 2.84 -7.34
N PRO A 8 10.14 1.78 -7.86
CA PRO A 8 11.34 1.92 -8.71
C PRO A 8 11.07 2.66 -10.03
N ASN A 9 9.81 2.72 -10.48
CA ASN A 9 9.37 3.44 -11.66
C ASN A 9 7.90 3.89 -11.49
N ALA A 10 7.40 4.71 -12.41
CA ALA A 10 6.03 5.21 -12.38
C ALA A 10 4.98 4.10 -12.45
N GLY A 11 5.22 3.05 -13.26
CA GLY A 11 4.30 1.91 -13.36
C GLY A 11 4.12 1.16 -12.04
N ALA A 12 5.18 1.05 -11.23
CA ALA A 12 5.10 0.46 -9.89
C ALA A 12 4.23 1.32 -8.94
N PHE A 13 4.33 2.65 -9.02
CA PHE A 13 3.49 3.56 -8.26
C PHE A 13 2.01 3.42 -8.64
N ASP A 14 1.70 3.43 -9.95
CA ASP A 14 0.32 3.29 -10.43
C ASP A 14 -0.28 1.93 -10.06
N ALA A 15 0.50 0.86 -10.19
CA ALA A 15 0.08 -0.48 -9.78
C ALA A 15 -0.23 -0.54 -8.28
N ALA A 16 0.60 0.07 -7.44
CA ALA A 16 0.38 0.12 -6.00
C ALA A 16 -0.86 0.95 -5.62
N LEU A 17 -1.04 2.12 -6.25
CA LEU A 17 -2.20 2.97 -5.99
C LEU A 17 -3.50 2.26 -6.38
N SER A 18 -3.51 1.58 -7.54
CA SER A 18 -4.62 0.77 -8.00
C SER A 18 -4.90 -0.41 -7.06
N ALA A 19 -3.86 -1.12 -6.64
CA ALA A 19 -3.98 -2.24 -5.71
C ALA A 19 -4.54 -1.80 -4.35
N VAL A 20 -4.02 -0.71 -3.77
CA VAL A 20 -4.51 -0.17 -2.49
C VAL A 20 -5.97 0.27 -2.62
N ARG A 21 -6.32 1.05 -3.65
CA ARG A 21 -7.69 1.54 -3.86
C ARG A 21 -8.69 0.43 -4.14
N GLY A 22 -8.28 -0.60 -4.87
CA GLY A 22 -9.15 -1.72 -5.19
C GLY A 22 -9.37 -2.66 -4.02
N THR A 23 -8.62 -2.56 -2.92
CA THR A 23 -8.70 -3.53 -1.82
C THR A 23 -10.02 -3.36 -1.06
N PRO A 24 -10.87 -4.40 -1.00
CA PRO A 24 -12.15 -4.31 -0.30
C PRO A 24 -11.94 -3.90 1.16
N GLY A 25 -12.71 -2.92 1.63
CA GLY A 25 -12.59 -2.35 2.98
C GLY A 25 -11.71 -1.09 3.06
N VAL A 26 -11.01 -0.70 1.99
CA VAL A 26 -10.38 0.63 1.89
C VAL A 26 -11.47 1.67 1.63
N SER A 27 -11.63 2.62 2.54
CA SER A 27 -12.60 3.71 2.42
C SER A 27 -11.98 5.02 1.95
N ALA A 28 -10.68 5.21 2.18
CA ALA A 28 -9.93 6.36 1.68
C ALA A 28 -8.46 5.99 1.43
N SER A 29 -7.88 6.59 0.40
CA SER A 29 -6.43 6.54 0.15
C SER A 29 -5.94 7.91 -0.33
N ALA A 30 -4.88 8.40 0.30
CA ALA A 30 -4.24 9.66 -0.06
C ALA A 30 -2.74 9.44 -0.18
N VAL A 31 -2.14 9.97 -1.24
CA VAL A 31 -0.68 9.95 -1.41
C VAL A 31 -0.12 11.10 -0.57
N THR A 32 0.75 10.77 0.38
CA THR A 32 1.38 11.78 1.25
C THR A 32 2.80 12.11 0.82
N SER A 33 3.45 11.21 0.08
CA SER A 33 4.75 11.44 -0.55
C SER A 33 4.87 10.58 -1.79
N THR A 34 5.35 11.16 -2.88
CA THR A 34 5.61 10.47 -4.15
C THR A 34 7.11 10.49 -4.40
N ALA A 35 7.72 9.30 -4.52
CA ALA A 35 9.14 9.17 -4.80
C ALA A 35 9.38 8.08 -5.86
N ILE A 36 9.38 8.49 -7.14
CA ILE A 36 9.70 7.58 -8.24
C ILE A 36 11.21 7.30 -8.25
N GLY A 37 11.59 6.02 -8.29
CA GLY A 37 12.96 5.56 -8.05
C GLY A 37 13.28 5.32 -6.57
N GLY A 38 12.30 5.49 -5.67
CA GLY A 38 12.46 5.31 -4.22
C GLY A 38 11.21 4.70 -3.58
N THR A 39 10.85 5.18 -2.39
CA THR A 39 9.69 4.70 -1.63
C THR A 39 8.62 5.77 -1.52
N SER A 40 7.46 5.52 -2.11
CA SER A 40 6.29 6.38 -1.97
C SER A 40 5.53 6.06 -0.68
N VAL A 41 4.79 7.02 -0.14
CA VAL A 41 4.01 6.86 1.09
C VAL A 41 2.55 7.22 0.86
N LEU A 42 1.66 6.33 1.25
CA LEU A 42 0.22 6.52 1.22
C LEU A 42 -0.35 6.47 2.64
N ARG A 43 -1.34 7.33 2.89
CA ARG A 43 -2.22 7.24 4.04
C ARG A 43 -3.51 6.55 3.61
N VAL A 44 -3.84 5.45 4.26
CA VAL A 44 -4.99 4.61 3.93
C VAL A 44 -5.92 4.50 5.14
N THR A 45 -7.22 4.71 4.91
CA THR A 45 -8.28 4.38 5.87
C THR A 45 -8.87 3.04 5.46
N PHE A 46 -8.83 2.09 6.38
CA PHE A 46 -9.29 0.72 6.17
C PHE A 46 -10.23 0.32 7.31
N ALA A 47 -11.31 -0.38 6.98
CA ALA A 47 -12.39 -0.71 7.92
C ALA A 47 -12.09 -1.89 8.86
N GLY A 48 -10.98 -2.62 8.65
CA GLY A 48 -10.57 -3.77 9.45
C GLY A 48 -9.19 -3.60 10.10
N SER A 49 -8.59 -4.71 10.51
CA SER A 49 -7.26 -4.71 11.12
C SER A 49 -6.13 -4.52 10.09
N LEU A 50 -4.93 -4.17 10.56
CA LEU A 50 -3.75 -4.05 9.71
C LEU A 50 -3.37 -5.38 9.06
N SER A 51 -3.53 -6.49 9.79
CA SER A 51 -3.27 -7.84 9.31
C SER A 51 -4.25 -8.27 8.21
N ASP A 52 -5.53 -7.90 8.32
CA ASP A 52 -6.52 -8.18 7.27
C ASP A 52 -6.16 -7.45 5.98
N PHE A 53 -5.73 -6.18 6.11
CA PHE A 53 -5.29 -5.39 4.98
C PHE A 53 -4.02 -5.98 4.34
N ALA A 54 -3.06 -6.40 5.15
CA ALA A 54 -1.85 -7.07 4.67
C ALA A 54 -2.18 -8.38 3.94
N ALA A 55 -3.08 -9.21 4.49
CA ALA A 55 -3.54 -10.44 3.86
C ALA A 55 -4.22 -10.17 2.50
N ALA A 56 -5.08 -9.15 2.41
CA ALA A 56 -5.74 -8.78 1.17
C ALA A 56 -4.76 -8.32 0.08
N LEU A 57 -3.71 -7.59 0.45
CA LEU A 57 -2.65 -7.18 -0.46
C LEU A 57 -1.78 -8.38 -0.90
N ARG A 58 -1.45 -9.30 0.01
CA ARG A 58 -0.74 -10.54 -0.32
C ARG A 58 -1.52 -11.42 -1.28
N ALA A 59 -2.84 -11.53 -1.11
CA ALA A 59 -3.72 -12.27 -2.03
C ALA A 59 -3.70 -11.72 -3.47
N ARG A 60 -3.25 -10.46 -3.65
CA ARG A 60 -3.05 -9.80 -4.94
C ARG A 60 -1.62 -9.90 -5.47
N GLY A 61 -0.77 -10.69 -4.82
CA GLY A 61 0.62 -10.92 -5.22
C GLY A 61 1.59 -9.86 -4.74
N TRP A 62 1.21 -8.99 -3.78
CA TRP A 62 2.15 -8.06 -3.17
C TRP A 62 2.96 -8.75 -2.07
N GLN A 63 4.25 -8.45 -2.01
CA GLN A 63 5.03 -8.74 -0.81
C GLN A 63 4.73 -7.64 0.21
N VAL A 64 4.32 -8.05 1.41
CA VAL A 64 3.91 -7.13 2.48
C VAL A 64 4.71 -7.42 3.73
N THR A 65 5.39 -6.39 4.22
CA THR A 65 6.04 -6.37 5.53
C THR A 65 5.20 -5.52 6.47
N GLU A 66 4.81 -6.12 7.60
CA GLU A 66 4.03 -5.45 8.63
C GLU A 66 4.97 -4.79 9.65
N GLY A 67 4.67 -3.55 10.00
CA GLY A 67 5.34 -2.81 11.07
C GLY A 67 4.33 -2.22 12.04
N THR A 68 4.81 -1.52 13.06
CA THR A 68 3.96 -0.93 14.10
C THR A 68 3.08 0.18 13.52
N GLY A 69 1.85 -0.17 13.12
CA GLY A 69 0.88 0.77 12.55
C GLY A 69 1.12 1.14 11.07
N ALA A 70 2.04 0.44 10.40
CA ALA A 70 2.42 0.70 9.02
C ALA A 70 2.64 -0.60 8.23
N LEU A 71 2.48 -0.52 6.91
CA LEU A 71 2.87 -1.57 5.98
C LEU A 71 3.96 -1.05 5.06
N SER A 72 4.89 -1.93 4.68
CA SER A 72 5.73 -1.73 3.51
C SER A 72 5.36 -2.77 2.47
N ILE A 73 5.16 -2.33 1.22
CA ILE A 73 4.79 -3.21 0.12
C ILE A 73 5.75 -3.05 -1.05
N THR A 74 6.05 -4.17 -1.70
CA THR A 74 6.80 -4.24 -2.94
C THR A 74 6.20 -5.31 -3.84
N ARG A 75 6.47 -5.19 -5.14
CA ARG A 75 6.21 -6.25 -6.09
C ARG A 75 7.43 -7.17 -6.19
#